data_AF-A0A5J5IQU2-F1
#
_entry.id   AF-A0A5J5IQU2-F1
#
_cell.length_a   1.000
_cell.length_b   1.000
_cell.length_c   1.000
_cell.angle_alpha   90.00
_cell.angle_beta   90.00
_cell.angle_gamma   90.00
#
_symmetry.space_group_name_H-M   'P 1'
#
loop_
_entity.id
_entity.type
_entity.pdbx_description
1 polymer ?
#
loop_
_entity_poly.entity_id
_entity_poly.type
_entity_poly.pdbx_seq_one_letter_code
_entity_poly.pdbx_strand_id
1 'polypeptide(L)'
;MTGPWQQTNSNSPDSYQRAVITENTISIDWVSDAEAMTAVYWVGTYVPPSEPGDAYTWDSQNDTTQTENALMASSDATKTFTYQDGVLSYELTAVGVTMTVQMQKQ
;
A
#
# COMPACT_ATOMS: atom_id res chain seq x y z
N MET A 1 -11.24 7.37 -3.42
CA MET A 1 -10.02 6.67 -2.94
C MET A 1 -10.26 5.79 -1.73
N THR A 2 -11.12 6.19 -0.78
CA THR A 2 -11.46 5.34 0.36
C THR A 2 -12.05 3.99 -0.05
N GLY A 3 -11.76 2.97 0.76
CA GLY A 3 -12.20 1.59 0.54
C GLY A 3 -11.04 0.62 0.30
N PRO A 4 -11.37 -0.64 -0.03
CA PRO A 4 -10.42 -1.70 -0.27
C PRO A 4 -9.77 -1.60 -1.66
N TRP A 5 -8.50 -1.99 -1.72
CA TRP A 5 -7.68 -2.07 -2.91
C TRP A 5 -6.90 -3.38 -2.92
N GLN A 6 -6.57 -3.87 -4.11
CA GLN A 6 -5.79 -5.08 -4.30
C GLN A 6 -4.74 -4.87 -5.38
N GLN A 7 -3.55 -5.41 -5.14
CA GLN A 7 -2.49 -5.48 -6.13
C GLN A 7 -2.93 -6.31 -7.34
N THR A 8 -2.63 -5.80 -8.53
CA THR A 8 -3.02 -6.38 -9.83
C THR A 8 -1.83 -6.89 -10.63
N ASN A 9 -0.61 -6.48 -10.26
CA ASN A 9 0.64 -6.85 -10.91
C ASN A 9 1.52 -7.76 -10.02
N SER A 10 0.91 -8.63 -9.22
CA SER A 10 1.66 -9.62 -8.44
C SER A 10 2.23 -10.71 -9.37
N ASN A 11 3.39 -11.27 -8.99
CA ASN A 11 3.99 -12.40 -9.69
C ASN A 11 3.36 -13.76 -9.29
N SER A 12 2.41 -13.74 -8.35
CA SER A 12 1.70 -14.91 -7.84
C SER A 12 0.21 -14.58 -7.65
N PRO A 13 -0.71 -15.49 -7.98
CA PRO A 13 -2.12 -15.32 -7.65
C PRO A 13 -2.39 -15.41 -6.15
N ASP A 14 -1.55 -16.16 -5.41
CA ASP A 14 -1.79 -16.47 -4.00
C ASP A 14 -0.98 -15.57 -3.05
N SER A 15 -0.05 -14.76 -3.58
CA SER A 15 0.77 -13.84 -2.80
C SER A 15 0.78 -12.45 -3.41
N TYR A 16 0.21 -11.49 -2.68
CA TYR A 16 -0.04 -10.14 -3.17
C TYR A 16 -0.25 -9.16 -2.00
N GLN A 17 -0.39 -7.88 -2.32
CA GLN A 17 -0.74 -6.85 -1.33
C GLN A 17 -2.20 -6.41 -1.43
N ARG A 18 -2.83 -6.20 -0.27
CA ARG A 18 -4.14 -5.54 -0.14
C ARG A 18 -3.97 -4.25 0.62
N ALA A 19 -4.72 -3.22 0.26
CA ALA A 19 -4.75 -1.98 1.00
C ALA A 19 -6.16 -1.58 1.40
N VAL A 20 -6.29 -0.85 2.50
CA VAL A 20 -7.52 -0.17 2.91
C VAL A 20 -7.20 1.29 3.14
N ILE A 21 -7.91 2.17 2.42
CA ILE A 21 -7.80 3.62 2.59
C ILE A 21 -9.03 4.11 3.37
N THR A 22 -8.80 4.76 4.50
CA THR A 22 -9.81 5.48 5.28
C THR A 22 -9.72 6.98 5.01
N GLU A 23 -10.36 7.83 5.83
CA GLU A 23 -10.31 9.28 5.66
C GLU A 23 -8.90 9.86 5.82
N ASN A 24 -8.06 9.24 6.65
CA ASN A 24 -6.74 9.77 7.03
C ASN A 24 -5.62 8.71 7.10
N THR A 25 -5.92 7.44 6.84
CA THR A 25 -4.95 6.34 6.93
C THR A 25 -4.98 5.48 5.68
N ILE A 26 -3.82 4.98 5.28
CA ILE A 26 -3.66 3.85 4.38
C ILE A 26 -2.96 2.71 5.13
N SER A 27 -3.60 1.55 5.16
CA SER A 27 -3.02 0.30 5.69
C SER A 27 -2.80 -0.66 4.53
N ILE A 28 -1.66 -1.34 4.51
CA ILE A 28 -1.28 -2.29 3.47
C ILE A 28 -0.73 -3.55 4.14
N ASP A 29 -1.28 -4.69 3.74
CA ASP A 29 -0.84 -6.00 4.19
C ASP A 29 -0.30 -6.81 3.03
N TRP A 30 0.75 -7.58 3.29
CA TRP A 30 1.05 -8.81 2.57
C TRP A 30 -0.02 -9.84 2.86
N VAL A 31 -0.44 -10.55 1.83
CA VAL A 31 -1.41 -11.63 1.90
C VAL A 31 -0.79 -12.86 1.24
N SER A 32 -0.93 -14.01 1.92
CA SER A 32 -0.63 -15.34 1.41
C SER A 32 -1.88 -16.20 1.57
N ASP A 33 -2.66 -16.38 0.51
CA ASP A 33 -3.88 -17.21 0.56
C ASP A 33 -3.51 -18.70 0.69
N ALA A 34 -2.38 -19.12 0.12
CA ALA A 34 -1.86 -20.48 0.24
C ALA A 34 -1.53 -20.86 1.70
N GLU A 35 -1.11 -19.89 2.52
CA GLU A 35 -0.73 -20.08 3.92
C GLU A 35 -1.77 -19.53 4.91
N ALA A 36 -2.91 -19.01 4.40
CA ALA A 36 -3.93 -18.30 5.17
C ALA A 36 -3.34 -17.23 6.11
N MET A 37 -2.34 -16.49 5.62
CA MET A 37 -1.54 -15.54 6.40
C MET A 37 -1.69 -14.12 5.86
N THR A 38 -1.68 -13.16 6.78
CA THR A 38 -1.50 -11.73 6.49
C THR A 38 -0.39 -11.14 7.35
N ALA A 39 0.39 -10.22 6.80
CA ALA A 39 1.44 -9.51 7.53
C ALA A 39 1.47 -8.04 7.14
N VAL A 40 1.58 -7.16 8.13
CA VAL A 40 1.64 -5.71 7.89
C VAL A 40 2.84 -5.35 7.03
N TYR A 41 2.59 -4.64 5.92
CA TYR A 41 3.61 -4.02 5.10
C TYR A 41 3.76 -2.52 5.40
N TRP A 42 2.65 -1.81 5.52
CA TRP A 42 2.64 -0.37 5.75
C TRP A 42 1.41 0.05 6.52
N VAL A 43 1.57 0.95 7.48
CA VAL A 43 0.47 1.75 8.01
C VAL A 43 0.95 3.18 8.05
N GLY A 44 0.21 4.09 7.42
CA GLY A 44 0.63 5.48 7.37
C GLY A 44 -0.48 6.44 7.00
N THR A 45 -0.14 7.72 6.94
CA THR A 45 -1.12 8.77 6.66
C THR A 45 -1.63 8.71 5.23
N TYR A 46 -2.90 9.05 5.06
CA TYR A 46 -3.53 9.35 3.79
C TYR A 46 -3.97 10.81 3.79
N VAL A 47 -3.62 11.53 2.73
CA VAL A 47 -4.06 12.91 2.51
C VAL A 47 -4.95 12.93 1.28
N PRO A 48 -6.25 13.26 1.43
CA PRO A 48 -7.15 13.33 0.28
C PRO A 48 -6.74 14.48 -0.67
N PRO A 49 -6.97 14.34 -1.98
CA PRO A 49 -6.69 15.40 -2.93
C PRO A 49 -7.55 16.63 -2.64
N SER A 50 -6.96 17.83 -2.79
CA SER A 50 -7.66 19.11 -2.60
C SER A 50 -8.55 19.50 -3.77
N GLU A 51 -8.31 18.92 -4.94
CA GLU A 51 -9.04 19.18 -6.18
C GLU A 51 -9.54 17.86 -6.80
N PRO A 52 -10.70 17.87 -7.46
CA PRO A 52 -11.16 16.71 -8.22
C PRO A 52 -10.25 16.47 -9.43
N GLY A 53 -9.90 15.22 -9.67
CA GLY A 53 -9.09 14.81 -10.81
C GLY A 53 -8.76 13.32 -10.77
N ASP A 54 -8.25 12.82 -11.89
CA ASP A 54 -7.90 11.40 -12.05
C ASP A 54 -6.44 11.11 -11.77
N ALA A 55 -5.64 12.13 -11.41
CA ALA A 55 -4.25 12.00 -11.01
C ALA A 55 -3.96 12.81 -9.75
N TYR A 56 -3.37 12.16 -8.74
CA TYR A 56 -2.84 12.86 -7.56
C TYR A 56 -1.77 12.02 -6.85
N THR A 57 -0.85 12.69 -6.15
CA THR A 57 0.24 12.06 -5.41
C THR A 57 0.25 12.58 -3.98
N TRP A 58 0.60 11.73 -3.01
CA TRP A 58 0.82 12.15 -1.63
C TRP A 58 1.98 11.37 -0.99
N ASP A 59 2.64 12.02 -0.03
CA ASP A 59 3.63 11.38 0.83
C ASP A 59 2.97 10.92 2.14
N SER A 60 2.84 9.61 2.27
CA SER A 60 2.35 8.97 3.50
C SER A 60 3.45 8.95 4.55
N GLN A 61 3.13 9.41 5.76
CA GLN A 61 4.01 9.33 6.93
C GLN A 61 3.77 8.00 7.65
N ASN A 62 4.84 7.28 7.98
CA ASN A 62 4.76 5.99 8.64
C ASN A 62 4.19 6.13 10.07
N ASP A 63 3.23 5.29 10.42
CA ASP A 63 2.86 5.05 11.82
C ASP A 63 3.76 3.95 12.40
N THR A 64 4.92 4.39 12.91
CA THR A 64 5.93 3.47 13.43
C THR A 64 5.43 2.64 14.61
N THR A 65 4.41 3.10 15.34
CA THR A 65 3.82 2.33 16.46
C THR A 65 3.14 1.04 15.97
N GLN A 66 2.74 1.01 14.70
CA GLN A 66 2.11 -0.14 14.06
C GLN A 66 3.10 -0.96 13.21
N THR A 67 4.18 -0.36 12.72
CA THR A 67 5.14 -1.05 11.83
C THR A 67 6.42 -1.52 12.52
N GLU A 68 6.83 -0.97 13.66
CA GLU A 68 8.15 -1.24 14.25
C GLU A 68 8.39 -2.70 14.65
N ASN A 69 7.32 -3.42 15.03
CA ASN A 69 7.39 -4.83 15.41
C ASN A 69 6.92 -5.77 14.29
N ALA A 70 6.52 -5.23 13.13
CA ALA A 70 6.08 -6.02 11.99
C ALA A 70 7.27 -6.37 11.11
N LEU A 71 7.71 -7.63 11.17
CA LEU A 71 8.92 -8.11 10.50
C LEU A 71 8.95 -7.85 8.98
N MET A 72 7.77 -7.83 8.33
CA MET A 72 7.63 -7.62 6.89
C MET A 72 7.24 -6.19 6.51
N ALA A 73 7.17 -5.28 7.50
CA ALA A 73 6.85 -3.90 7.24
C ALA A 73 8.04 -3.14 6.65
N SER A 74 7.71 -2.17 5.80
CA SER A 74 8.67 -1.20 5.29
C SER A 74 9.23 -0.36 6.45
N SER A 75 10.56 -0.25 6.53
CA SER A 75 11.24 0.60 7.51
C SER A 75 11.30 2.08 7.11
N ASP A 76 10.84 2.42 5.90
CA ASP A 76 10.84 3.80 5.42
C ASP A 76 10.05 4.73 6.35
N ALA A 77 10.54 5.95 6.56
CA ALA A 77 9.80 6.97 7.31
C ALA A 77 8.61 7.51 6.50
N THR A 78 8.74 7.53 5.18
CA THR A 78 7.71 8.02 4.26
C THR A 78 7.58 7.11 3.06
N LYS A 79 6.39 7.09 2.46
CA LYS A 79 6.13 6.39 1.20
C LYS A 79 5.26 7.24 0.30
N THR A 80 5.74 7.48 -0.92
CA THR A 80 4.99 8.24 -1.93
C THR A 80 4.02 7.33 -2.65
N PHE A 81 2.75 7.71 -2.64
CA PHE A 81 1.69 7.03 -3.36
C PHE A 81 1.22 7.92 -4.51
N THR A 82 1.06 7.32 -5.69
CA THR A 82 0.51 7.99 -6.86
C THR A 82 -0.75 7.27 -7.30
N TYR A 83 -1.84 8.01 -7.40
CA TYR A 83 -3.04 7.57 -8.06
C TYR A 83 -3.11 8.20 -9.44
N GLN A 84 -3.38 7.37 -10.45
CA GLN A 84 -3.63 7.82 -11.81
C GLN A 84 -4.61 6.87 -12.50
N ASP A 85 -5.68 7.41 -13.09
CA ASP A 85 -6.61 6.70 -13.97
C ASP A 85 -7.16 5.40 -13.35
N GLY A 86 -7.53 5.44 -12.06
CA GLY A 86 -8.06 4.27 -11.35
C GLY A 86 -7.01 3.33 -10.74
N VAL A 87 -5.73 3.61 -10.96
CA VAL A 87 -4.61 2.80 -10.46
C VAL A 87 -3.88 3.53 -9.35
N LEU A 88 -3.76 2.90 -8.18
CA LEU A 88 -2.89 3.32 -7.11
C LEU A 88 -1.52 2.63 -7.24
N SER A 89 -0.43 3.38 -7.11
CA SER A 89 0.93 2.86 -7.27
C SER A 89 1.91 3.43 -6.25
N TYR A 90 2.92 2.63 -5.92
CA TYR A 90 4.02 2.99 -5.02
C TYR A 90 5.20 2.04 -5.23
N GLU A 91 6.39 2.44 -4.77
CA GLU A 91 7.55 1.56 -4.76
C GLU A 91 7.59 0.71 -3.49
N LEU A 92 7.84 -0.57 -3.70
CA LEU A 92 8.09 -1.55 -2.68
C LEU A 92 9.50 -2.09 -2.84
N THR A 93 10.29 -2.02 -1.77
CA THR A 93 11.58 -2.71 -1.68
C THR A 93 11.52 -3.77 -0.59
N ALA A 94 11.83 -5.01 -0.95
CA ALA A 94 11.94 -6.13 -0.01
C ALA A 94 13.08 -7.06 -0.45
N VAL A 95 13.91 -7.48 0.51
CA VAL A 95 15.03 -8.42 0.29
C VAL A 95 15.95 -8.00 -0.88
N GLY A 96 16.23 -6.69 -1.00
CA GLY A 96 17.10 -6.13 -2.05
C GLY A 96 16.46 -6.05 -3.46
N VAL A 97 15.18 -6.35 -3.58
CA VAL A 97 14.42 -6.21 -4.83
C VAL A 97 13.43 -5.06 -4.70
N THR A 98 13.44 -4.16 -5.68
CA THR A 98 12.48 -3.06 -5.79
C THR A 98 11.50 -3.33 -6.92
N MET A 99 10.21 -3.11 -6.68
CA MET A 99 9.15 -3.17 -7.68
C MET A 99 8.17 -2.02 -7.51
N THR A 100 7.55 -1.60 -8.61
CA THR A 100 6.36 -0.75 -8.56
C THR A 100 5.14 -1.62 -8.35
N VAL A 101 4.44 -1.42 -7.24
CA VAL A 101 3.16 -2.07 -6.98
C VAL A 101 2.06 -1.28 -7.70
N GLN A 102 1.12 -1.98 -8.33
CA GLN A 102 -0.07 -1.39 -8.94
C GLN A 102 -1.31 -2.03 -8.34
N MET A 103 -2.20 -1.20 -7.81
CA MET A 103 -3.44 -1.61 -7.16
C MET A 103 -4.65 -1.03 -7.86
N GLN A 104 -5.73 -1.80 -7.89
CA GLN A 104 -7.05 -1.34 -8.29
C GLN A 104 -8.02 -1.50 -7.12
N LYS A 105 -9.06 -0.67 -7.13
CA LYS A 105 -10.12 -0.71 -6.13
C LYS A 105 -10.95 -2.00 -6.30
N GLN A 106 -11.34 -2.62 -5.19
CA GLN A 106 -12.26 -3.76 -5.14
C GLN A 106 -13.72 -3.32 -5.16
#